data_AF-A0A6B3UG30-F1
#
_entry.id   AF-A0A6B3UG30-F1
#
_cell.length_a   1.000
_cell.length_b   1.000
_cell.length_c   1.000
_cell.angle_alpha   90.00
_cell.angle_beta   90.00
_cell.angle_gamma   90.00
#
_symmetry.space_group_name_H-M   'P 1'
#
loop_
_entity.id
_entity.type
_entity.pdbx_description
1 polymer ?
#
loop_
_entity_poly.entity_id
_entity_poly.type
_entity_poly.pdbx_seq_one_letter_code
_entity_poly.pdbx_strand_id
1 'polypeptide(L)'
;MYGILALAFILVFVAAQGAVIFATALLALRLLKTWHWLAKIVAMLVAYLAWTVATIGAYFAAGGEGGLMDGGAILLQACFTALVSTLGYLALWIVWPLARVVFRSRHARPAR
;
A
#
# COMPACT_ATOMS: atom_id res chain seq x y z
N MET A 1 -12.34 -22.85 13.53
CA MET A 1 -13.19 -21.83 12.87
C MET A 1 -12.80 -20.41 13.25
N TYR A 2 -12.69 -20.08 14.55
CA TYR A 2 -12.27 -18.74 15.02
C TYR A 2 -10.90 -18.27 14.52
N GLY A 3 -9.91 -19.15 14.41
CA GLY A 3 -8.57 -18.76 13.91
C GLY A 3 -8.53 -18.34 12.43
N ILE A 4 -9.38 -18.93 11.58
CA ILE A 4 -9.45 -18.59 10.15
C ILE A 4 -10.11 -17.22 9.96
N LEU A 5 -11.16 -16.94 10.74
CA LEU A 5 -11.85 -15.65 10.71
C LEU A 5 -10.93 -14.52 11.21
N ALA A 6 -10.16 -14.75 12.27
CA ALA A 6 -9.17 -13.78 12.76
C ALA A 6 -8.08 -13.49 11.71
N LEU A 7 -7.56 -14.53 11.05
CA LEU A 7 -6.58 -14.37 9.98
C LEU A 7 -7.15 -13.57 8.80
N ALA A 8 -8.37 -13.91 8.36
CA ALA A 8 -9.02 -13.20 7.26
C ALA A 8 -9.23 -11.72 7.58
N PHE A 9 -9.65 -11.40 8.82
CA PHE A 9 -9.82 -10.02 9.26
C PHE A 9 -8.49 -9.25 9.25
N ILE A 10 -7.42 -9.85 9.75
CA ILE A 10 -6.07 -9.24 9.71
C ILE A 10 -5.66 -8.97 8.27
N LEU A 11 -5.83 -9.94 7.36
CA LEU A 11 -5.47 -9.76 5.95
C LEU A 11 -6.27 -8.63 5.29
N VAL A 12 -7.57 -8.54 5.57
CA VAL A 12 -8.42 -7.43 5.08
C VAL A 12 -7.96 -6.08 5.64
N PHE A 13 -7.61 -6.03 6.93
CA PHE A 13 -7.09 -4.81 7.55
C PHE A 13 -5.76 -4.36 6.94
N VAL A 14 -4.82 -5.29 6.73
CA VAL A 14 -3.54 -5.02 6.06
C VAL A 14 -3.76 -4.55 4.61
N ALA A 15 -4.68 -5.19 3.88
CA ALA A 15 -5.03 -4.79 2.52
C ALA A 15 -5.65 -3.38 2.49
N ALA A 16 -6.53 -3.06 3.43
CA ALA A 16 -7.19 -1.76 3.52
C ALA A 16 -6.18 -0.61 3.73
N GLN A 17 -5.17 -0.80 4.58
CA GLN A 17 -4.11 0.20 4.79
C GLN A 17 -3.37 0.52 3.48
N GLY A 18 -2.93 -0.52 2.76
CA GLY A 18 -2.27 -0.35 1.46
C GLY A 18 -3.19 0.26 0.40
N ALA A 19 -4.49 -0.07 0.42
CA ALA A 19 -5.47 0.49 -0.50
C ALA A 19 -5.66 2.01 -0.29
N VAL A 20 -5.67 2.49 0.97
CA VAL A 20 -5.77 3.93 1.27
C VAL A 20 -4.51 4.67 0.78
N ILE A 21 -3.33 4.13 1.04
CA ILE A 21 -2.06 4.71 0.57
C ILE A 21 -2.01 4.73 -0.96
N PHE A 22 -2.43 3.64 -1.60
CA PHE A 22 -2.52 3.56 -3.05
C PHE A 22 -3.50 4.57 -3.63
N ALA A 23 -4.70 4.71 -3.04
CA ALA A 23 -5.72 5.63 -3.50
C ALA A 23 -5.26 7.09 -3.40
N THR A 24 -4.59 7.44 -2.30
CA THR A 24 -4.03 8.79 -2.11
C THR A 24 -2.91 9.09 -3.10
N ALA A 25 -1.99 8.14 -3.33
CA ALA A 25 -0.95 8.26 -4.35
C ALA A 25 -1.52 8.37 -5.77
N LEU A 26 -2.54 7.56 -6.10
CA LEU A 26 -3.22 7.60 -7.40
C LEU A 26 -3.91 8.94 -7.63
N LEU A 27 -4.60 9.46 -6.61
CA LEU A 27 -5.25 10.77 -6.67
C LEU A 27 -4.22 11.88 -6.88
N ALA A 28 -3.10 11.86 -6.15
CA ALA A 28 -2.01 12.82 -6.30
C ALA A 28 -1.45 12.82 -7.73
N LEU A 29 -1.18 11.65 -8.31
CA LEU A 29 -0.69 11.54 -9.68
C LEU A 29 -1.71 12.00 -10.72
N ARG A 30 -3.01 11.76 -10.48
CA ARG A 30 -4.08 12.27 -11.35
C ARG A 30 -4.14 13.80 -11.34
N LEU A 31 -3.98 14.42 -10.17
CA LEU A 31 -3.96 15.87 -10.03
C LEU A 31 -2.73 16.49 -10.71
N LEU A 32 -1.57 15.84 -10.58
CA LEU A 32 -0.31 16.28 -11.22
C LEU A 32 -0.23 15.94 -12.71
N LYS A 33 -1.17 15.14 -13.24
CA LYS A 33 -1.21 14.65 -14.63
C LYS A 33 0.07 13.91 -15.08
N THR A 34 0.81 13.33 -14.14
CA THR A 34 2.05 12.57 -14.43
C THR A 34 1.81 11.07 -14.32
N TRP A 35 2.28 10.30 -15.29
CA TRP A 35 2.12 8.83 -15.31
C TRP A 35 3.44 8.06 -15.37
N HIS A 36 4.57 8.78 -15.25
CA HIS A 36 5.90 8.17 -15.24
C HIS A 36 6.05 7.17 -14.09
N TRP A 37 6.75 6.07 -14.37
CA TRP A 37 6.97 5.00 -13.39
C TRP A 37 7.67 5.52 -12.12
N LEU A 38 8.62 6.44 -12.27
CA LEU A 38 9.32 7.07 -11.16
C LEU A 38 8.37 7.93 -10.30
N ALA A 39 7.46 8.67 -10.93
CA ALA A 39 6.46 9.47 -10.24
C ALA A 39 5.53 8.61 -9.38
N LYS A 40 5.19 7.39 -9.85
CA LYS A 40 4.40 6.43 -9.05
C LYS A 40 5.11 6.00 -7.78
N ILE A 41 6.41 5.70 -7.87
CA ILE A 41 7.23 5.32 -6.72
C ILE A 41 7.28 6.48 -5.72
N VAL A 42 7.59 7.68 -6.19
CA VAL A 42 7.66 8.88 -5.33
C VAL A 42 6.31 9.17 -4.68
N ALA A 43 5.21 9.12 -5.44
CA ALA A 43 3.88 9.35 -4.89
C ALA A 43 3.48 8.32 -3.83
N MET A 44 3.79 7.04 -4.04
CA MET A 44 3.55 5.98 -3.05
C MET A 44 4.42 6.15 -1.80
N LEU A 45 5.67 6.55 -1.95
CA LEU A 45 6.57 6.83 -0.83
C LEU A 45 6.05 8.02 0.01
N VAL A 46 5.67 9.12 -0.64
CA VAL A 46 5.13 10.31 0.05
C VAL A 46 3.80 9.98 0.73
N ALA A 47 2.91 9.24 0.06
CA ALA A 47 1.64 8.81 0.64
C ALA A 47 1.83 7.88 1.85
N TYR A 48 2.79 6.95 1.78
CA TYR A 48 3.16 6.10 2.90
C TYR A 48 3.69 6.92 4.08
N LEU A 49 4.61 7.85 3.83
CA LEU A 49 5.14 8.73 4.89
C LEU A 49 4.03 9.56 5.54
N ALA A 50 3.13 10.13 4.74
CA ALA A 50 1.97 10.88 5.26
C ALA A 50 1.06 9.99 6.12
N TRP A 51 0.81 8.74 5.69
CA TRP A 51 0.04 7.77 6.46
C TRP A 51 0.73 7.39 7.77
N THR A 52 2.04 7.15 7.76
CA THR A 52 2.83 6.87 8.97
C THR A 52 2.76 8.04 9.96
N VAL A 53 2.95 9.27 9.48
CA VAL A 53 2.86 10.47 10.33
C VAL A 53 1.46 10.62 10.92
N ALA A 54 0.41 10.43 10.11
CA ALA A 54 -0.97 10.47 10.58
C ALA A 54 -1.27 9.38 11.62
N THR A 55 -0.73 8.17 11.43
CA THR A 55 -0.91 7.04 12.36
C THR A 55 -0.20 7.30 13.69
N ILE A 56 1.05 7.79 13.65
CA ILE A 56 1.80 8.18 14.85
C ILE A 56 1.11 9.34 15.57
N GLY A 57 0.65 10.36 14.84
CA GLY A 57 -0.07 11.49 15.40
C GLY A 57 -1.40 11.07 16.06
N ALA A 58 -2.16 10.19 15.42
CA ALA A 58 -3.39 9.63 15.96
C ALA A 58 -3.14 8.82 17.24
N TYR A 59 -2.04 8.05 17.30
CA TYR A 59 -1.64 7.33 18.51
C TYR A 59 -1.40 8.27 19.69
N PHE A 60 -0.64 9.34 19.50
CA PHE A 60 -0.41 10.32 20.56
C PHE A 60 -1.68 11.08 20.95
N ALA A 61 -2.52 11.45 19.97
CA ALA A 61 -3.79 12.15 20.21
C ALA A 61 -4.81 11.29 20.97
N ALA A 62 -4.75 9.96 20.83
CA ALA A 62 -5.61 9.01 21.54
C ALA A 62 -5.17 8.75 22.99
N GLY A 63 -4.20 9.51 23.52
CA GLY A 63 -3.68 9.31 24.87
C GLY A 63 -2.63 8.21 24.94
N GLY A 64 -1.67 8.24 24.01
CA GLY A 64 -0.56 7.28 23.89
C GLY A 64 0.37 7.26 25.11
N GLU A 65 -0.13 6.75 26.23
CA GLU A 65 0.56 6.61 27.52
C GLU A 65 1.15 5.21 27.72
N GLY A 66 0.85 4.27 26.82
CA GLY A 66 1.53 2.98 26.76
C GLY A 66 2.96 3.16 26.27
N GLY A 67 3.95 2.82 27.10
CA GLY A 67 5.36 2.82 26.68
C GLY A 67 5.62 1.95 25.45
N LEU A 68 6.86 1.95 24.97
CA LEU A 68 7.33 1.17 23.80
C LEU A 68 6.91 -0.31 23.82
N MET A 69 6.65 -0.88 25.00
CA MET A 69 6.36 -2.29 25.19
C MET A 69 4.93 -2.72 24.87
N ASP A 70 3.92 -1.83 24.93
CA ASP A 70 2.52 -2.22 24.65
C ASP A 70 1.91 -1.46 23.46
N GLY A 71 1.87 -0.12 23.51
CA GLY A 71 1.26 0.68 22.44
C GLY A 71 2.21 0.95 21.26
N GLY A 72 3.50 1.15 21.56
CA GLY A 72 4.53 1.40 20.55
C GLY A 72 4.79 0.21 19.62
N ALA A 73 4.74 -1.02 20.13
CA ALA A 73 4.91 -2.23 19.34
C ALA A 73 3.77 -2.42 18.33
N ILE A 74 2.52 -2.18 18.75
CA ILE A 74 1.33 -2.25 17.89
C ILE A 74 1.39 -1.16 16.81
N LEU A 75 1.81 0.05 17.16
CA LEU A 75 2.02 1.15 16.22
C LEU A 75 3.08 0.78 15.17
N LEU A 76 4.22 0.24 15.60
CA LEU A 76 5.29 -0.18 14.70
C LEU A 76 4.83 -1.32 13.78
N GLN A 77 4.08 -2.28 14.31
CA GLN A 77 3.49 -3.35 13.54
C GLN A 77 2.50 -2.80 12.50
N ALA A 78 1.65 -1.85 12.85
CA ALA A 78 0.71 -1.22 11.92
C ALA A 78 1.44 -0.49 10.78
N CYS A 79 2.52 0.25 11.10
CA CYS A 79 3.35 0.90 10.10
C CYS A 79 4.05 -0.13 9.18
N PHE A 80 4.56 -1.22 9.75
CA PHE A 80 5.20 -2.28 8.99
C PHE A 80 4.22 -3.01 8.07
N THR A 81 3.02 -3.33 8.55
CA THR A 81 1.97 -3.95 7.71
C THR A 81 1.52 -3.02 6.60
N ALA A 82 1.41 -1.71 6.88
CA ALA A 82 1.12 -0.70 5.87
C ALA A 82 2.23 -0.66 4.80
N LEU A 83 3.50 -0.77 5.19
CA LEU A 83 4.63 -0.82 4.28
C LEU A 83 4.55 -2.04 3.36
N VAL A 84 4.39 -3.24 3.92
CA VAL A 84 4.30 -4.50 3.15
C VAL A 84 3.15 -4.44 2.14
N SER A 85 1.99 -3.98 2.58
CA SER A 85 0.81 -3.82 1.73
C SER A 85 1.05 -2.79 0.61
N THR A 86 1.65 -1.65 0.93
CA THR A 86 2.01 -0.60 -0.03
C THR A 86 2.97 -1.12 -1.10
N LEU A 87 3.99 -1.90 -0.70
CA LEU A 87 4.92 -2.53 -1.64
C LEU A 87 4.20 -3.53 -2.55
N GLY A 88 3.25 -4.31 -2.01
CA GLY A 88 2.41 -5.21 -2.80
C GLY A 88 1.60 -4.46 -3.88
N TYR A 89 0.92 -3.39 -3.49
CA TYR A 89 0.17 -2.54 -4.43
C TYR A 89 1.09 -1.87 -5.46
N LEU A 90 2.27 -1.37 -5.05
CA LEU A 90 3.24 -0.77 -5.97
C LEU A 90 3.76 -1.78 -6.99
N ALA A 91 4.12 -2.99 -6.54
CA ALA A 91 4.58 -4.07 -7.41
C ALA A 91 3.50 -4.42 -8.44
N LEU A 92 2.25 -4.62 -8.00
CA LEU A 92 1.13 -4.86 -8.90
C LEU A 92 0.93 -3.71 -9.89
N TRP A 93 1.02 -2.46 -9.44
CA TRP A 93 0.80 -1.29 -10.29
C TRP A 93 1.87 -1.08 -11.36
N ILE A 94 3.11 -1.48 -11.09
CA ILE A 94 4.23 -1.43 -12.05
C ILE A 94 4.18 -2.64 -12.99
N VAL A 95 3.97 -3.86 -12.46
CA VAL A 95 4.07 -5.12 -13.22
C VAL A 95 2.85 -5.36 -14.10
N TRP A 96 1.65 -4.98 -13.67
CA TRP A 96 0.41 -5.20 -14.42
C TRP A 96 0.42 -4.67 -15.87
N PRO A 97 0.84 -3.42 -16.16
CA PRO A 97 0.94 -2.95 -17.54
C PRO A 97 1.99 -3.70 -18.37
N LEU A 98 3.12 -4.11 -17.76
CA LEU A 98 4.15 -4.92 -18.41
C LEU A 98 3.61 -6.29 -18.83
N ALA A 99 2.89 -6.97 -17.93
CA ALA A 99 2.28 -8.27 -18.22
C ALA A 99 1.25 -8.19 -19.38
N ARG A 100 0.46 -7.10 -19.43
CA ARG A 100 -0.49 -6.87 -20.54
C ARG A 100 0.19 -6.67 -21.88
N VAL A 101 1.32 -5.95 -21.93
CA VAL A 101 2.09 -5.76 -23.17
C VAL A 101 2.67 -7.08 -23.68
N VAL A 102 3.21 -7.91 -22.78
CA VAL A 102 3.79 -9.22 -23.13
C VAL A 102 2.72 -10.21 -23.59
N PHE A 103 1.54 -10.25 -22.96
CA PHE A 103 0.46 -11.12 -23.40
C PHE A 103 -0.08 -10.71 -24.78
N ARG A 104 -0.22 -9.41 -25.03
CA ARG A 104 -0.73 -8.89 -26.30
C ARG A 104 0.22 -9.16 -27.47
N SER A 105 1.53 -9.12 -27.26
CA SER A 105 2.53 -9.42 -28.30
C SER A 105 2.63 -10.92 -28.62
N ARG A 106 2.36 -11.81 -27.66
CA ARG A 106 2.34 -13.28 -27.89
C ARG A 106 1.16 -13.77 -28.71
N HIS A 107 0.01 -13.08 -28.65
CA HIS A 107 -1.18 -13.41 -29.45
C HIS A 107 -1.27 -12.64 -30.78
N ALA A 108 -0.31 -11.77 -31.07
CA ALA A 108 -0.23 -11.02 -32.33
C ALA A 108 0.66 -11.70 -33.39
N ARG A 109 1.09 -12.96 -33.21
CA ARG A 109 1.74 -13.72 -34.29
C ARG A 109 0.65 -14.30 -35.22
N PRO A 110 0.45 -13.76 -36.44
CA PRO A 110 -0.31 -14.48 -37.44
C PRO A 110 0.46 -15.77 -37.75
N ALA A 111 -0.27 -16.89 -37.75
CA ALA A 111 0.23 -18.14 -38.30
C ALA A 111 0.70 -17.87 -39.73
N ARG A 112 2.00 -18.02 -39.98
CA ARG A 112 2.56 -18.21 -41.31
C ARG A 112 2.92 -19.68 -41.45
#